data_AF-A0A961LL16-F1
#
_entry.id   AF-A0A961LL16-F1
#
_cell.length_a   1.000
_cell.length_b   1.000
_cell.length_c   1.000
_cell.angle_alpha   90.00
_cell.angle_beta   90.00
_cell.angle_gamma   90.00
#
_symmetry.space_group_name_H-M   'P 1'
#
loop_
_entity.id
_entity.type
_entity.pdbx_description
1 polymer ?
#
loop_
_entity_poly.entity_id
_entity_poly.type
_entity_poly.pdbx_seq_one_letter_code
_entity_poly.pdbx_strand_id
1 'polypeptide(L)' 'IDYKDIKLLQRYISERGKIVPSRITAVSQKKQRELAKAIKRARFLGLLPYVVK' A
#
# COMPACT_ATOMS: atom_id res chain seq x y z
N ILE A 1 8.14 4.89 6.39
CA ILE A 1 7.49 3.84 5.57
C ILE A 1 8.17 3.88 4.21
N ASP A 2 8.96 2.84 3.91
CA ASP A 2 9.72 2.76 2.67
C ASP A 2 8.93 1.96 1.61
N TYR A 3 9.08 2.32 0.33
CA TYR A 3 8.46 1.60 -0.77
C TYR A 3 9.14 0.24 -1.03
N LYS A 4 10.38 0.07 -0.55
CA LYS A 4 11.15 -1.17 -0.66
C LYS A 4 10.67 -2.27 0.30
N ASP A 5 9.92 -1.91 1.33
CA ASP A 5 9.44 -2.86 2.34
C ASP A 5 8.13 -3.52 1.88
N ILE A 6 8.23 -4.35 0.84
CA ILE A 6 7.08 -4.95 0.15
C ILE A 6 6.20 -5.76 1.11
N LYS A 7 6.81 -6.50 2.05
CA LYS A 7 6.09 -7.32 3.03
C LYS A 7 5.18 -6.47 3.93
N LEU A 8 5.65 -5.30 4.35
CA LEU A 8 4.83 -4.36 5.10
C LEU A 8 3.69 -3.83 4.23
N LEU A 9 4.00 -3.36 3.01
CA LEU A 9 3.02 -2.74 2.13
C LEU A 9 1.93 -3.70 1.64
N GLN A 10 2.25 -4.99 1.49
CA GLN A 10 1.29 -6.04 1.13
C GLN A 10 0.15 -6.16 2.14
N ARG A 11 0.40 -5.88 3.43
CA ARG A 11 -0.65 -5.92 4.48
C ARG A 11 -1.66 -4.78 4.35
N TYR A 12 -1.32 -3.73 3.60
CA TYR A 12 -2.15 -2.53 3.41
C TYR A 12 -2.78 -2.44 2.00
N ILE A 13 -2.71 -3.53 1.25
CA ILE A 13 -3.44 -3.71 -0.01
C ILE A 13 -4.44 -4.87 0.13
N SER A 14 -5.56 -4.78 -0.57
CA SER A 14 -6.51 -5.87 -0.67
C SER A 14 -5.99 -6.94 -1.63
N GLU A 15 -6.62 -8.11 -1.61
CA GLU A 15 -6.33 -9.21 -2.53
C GLU A 15 -6.43 -8.79 -4.01
N ARG A 16 -7.31 -7.85 -4.33
CA ARG A 16 -7.45 -7.27 -5.68
C ARG A 16 -6.38 -6.22 -6.03
N GLY A 17 -5.44 -5.96 -5.12
CA GLY A 17 -4.41 -4.94 -5.30
C GLY A 17 -4.89 -3.50 -5.06
N LYS A 18 -6.03 -3.25 -4.41
CA LYS A 18 -6.46 -1.88 -4.04
C LYS A 18 -5.87 -1.48 -2.68
N ILE A 19 -5.59 -0.20 -2.45
CA ILE A 19 -5.11 0.27 -1.13
C ILE A 19 -6.27 0.17 -0.14
N VAL A 20 -6.06 -0.47 1.01
CA VAL A 20 -7.08 -0.61 2.04
C VAL A 20 -7.31 0.75 2.74
N PRO A 21 -8.56 1.21 2.88
CA PRO A 21 -8.87 2.47 3.57
C PRO A 21 -8.43 2.49 5.04
N SER A 22 -8.11 3.68 5.56
CA SER A 22 -7.67 3.89 6.95
C SER A 22 -8.66 3.41 8.00
N ARG A 23 -9.97 3.43 7.70
CA ARG A 23 -11.03 2.96 8.61
C ARG A 23 -10.94 1.45 8.89
N ILE A 24 -10.32 0.69 7.99
CA ILE A 24 -10.14 -0.76 8.13
C ILE A 24 -8.78 -1.06 8.76
N THR A 25 -7.73 -0.36 8.32
CA THR A 25 -6.36 -0.58 8.78
C THR A 25 -6.06 0.10 10.12
N ALA A 26 -6.98 0.93 10.62
CA ALA A 26 -6.88 1.67 11.89
C ALA A 26 -5.62 2.55 12.02
N VAL A 27 -4.97 2.91 10.91
CA VAL A 27 -3.80 3.81 10.91
C VAL A 27 -4.22 5.26 10.88
N SER A 28 -3.41 6.13 11.49
CA SER A 28 -3.64 7.58 11.45
C SER A 28 -3.62 8.12 10.02
N GLN A 29 -4.34 9.21 9.77
CA GLN A 29 -4.41 9.82 8.43
C GLN A 29 -3.04 10.23 7.88
N LYS A 30 -2.12 10.67 8.76
CA LYS A 30 -0.74 10.97 8.37
C LYS A 30 -0.03 9.72 7.84
N LYS A 31 -0.13 8.61 8.57
CA LYS A 31 0.49 7.33 8.18
C LYS A 31 -0.16 6.73 6.94
N GLN A 32 -1.48 6.88 6.78
CA GLN A 32 -2.19 6.46 5.56
C GLN A 32 -1.65 7.17 4.32
N ARG A 33 -1.37 8.48 4.40
CA ARG A 33 -0.76 9.25 3.28
C ARG A 33 0.66 8.77 2.97
N GLU A 34 1.46 8.50 3.99
CA GLU A 34 2.81 7.94 3.84
C GLU A 34 2.76 6.55 3.17
N LEU A 35 1.88 5.66 3.65
CA LEU A 35 1.62 4.33 3.06
C LEU A 35 1.20 4.44 1.60
N ALA A 36 0.22 5.29 1.29
CA ALA A 36 -0.27 5.44 -0.07
C ALA A 36 0.83 5.92 -1.03
N LYS A 37 1.70 6.84 -0.59
CA LYS A 37 2.85 7.29 -1.39
C LYS A 37 3.87 6.16 -1.61
N ALA A 38 4.17 5.38 -0.57
CA ALA A 38 5.06 4.23 -0.66
C ALA A 38 4.51 3.14 -1.60
N ILE A 39 3.23 2.77 -1.46
CA ILE A 39 2.56 1.79 -2.31
C ILE A 39 2.56 2.24 -3.78
N LYS A 40 2.24 3.51 -4.06
CA LYS A 40 2.26 4.05 -5.43
C LYS A 40 3.66 3.98 -6.06
N ARG A 41 4.71 4.27 -5.30
CA ARG A 41 6.10 4.13 -5.76
C ARG A 41 6.49 2.67 -6.02
N ALA A 42 6.15 1.78 -5.09
CA ALA A 42 6.40 0.35 -5.25
C ALA A 42 5.69 -0.21 -6.50
N ARG A 43 4.46 0.23 -6.78
CA ARG A 43 3.74 -0.14 -8.00
C ARG A 43 4.40 0.34 -9.28
N PHE A 44 4.85 1.60 -9.30
CA PHE A 44 5.55 2.15 -10.45
C PHE A 44 6.83 1.37 -10.78
N LEU A 45 7.52 0.86 -9.76
CA LEU A 45 8.72 0.04 -9.90
C LEU A 45 8.44 -1.45 -10.14
N GLY A 46 7.18 -1.87 -10.29
CA GLY A 46 6.81 -3.26 -10.52
C GLY A 46 6.91 -4.18 -9.29
N LEU A 47 7.15 -3.62 -8.09
CA LEU A 47 7.25 -4.39 -6.84
C LEU A 47 5.89 -4.79 -6.26
N LEU A 48 4.83 -4.07 -6.65
CA LEU A 48 3.45 -4.36 -6.27
C LEU A 48 2.51 -4.23 -7.47
N PRO A 49 1.46 -5.05 -7.57
CA PRO A 49 0.50 -4.95 -8.66
C PRO A 49 -0.45 -3.75 -8.46
N TYR A 50 -0.92 -3.19 -9.58
CA TYR A 50 -2.02 -2.22 -9.59
C TYR A 50 -3.38 -2.90 -9.43
N VAL A 51 -3.54 -4.07 -10.04
CA VAL A 51 -4.73 -4.92 -10.01
C VAL A 51 -4.25 -6.37 -10.07
N VAL A 52 -4.86 -7.24 -9.27
CA VAL A 52 -4.70 -8.70 -9.38
C VAL A 52 -5.97 -9.24 -10.03
N LYS A 53 -5.82 -10.04 -11.10
CA LYS A 53 -6.93 -10.72 -11.79
C LYS A 53 -7.32 -11.98 -11.03
#